data_AF-A0A2N2JWN3-F1
#
_entry.id   AF-A0A2N2JWN3-F1
#
_cell.length_a   1.000
_cell.length_b   1.000
_cell.length_c   1.000
_cell.angle_alpha   90.00
_cell.angle_beta   90.00
_cell.angle_gamma   90.00
#
_symmetry.space_group_name_H-M   'P 1'
#
loop_
_entity.id
_entity.type
_entity.pdbx_description
1 polymer ?
#
loop_
_entity_poly.entity_id
_entity_poly.type
_entity_poly.pdbx_seq_one_letter_code
_entity_poly.pdbx_strand_id
1 'polypeptide(L)'
;MAGKYKYAGKVSTATPASGKNGVLIRSLGAFFFRVYHADHTFTDYEIRHDDLSVTIDQDSLAAFYTDGQRHVLDHAPEVLGLEPVYDRSRDKETE
;
A
#
# COMPACT_ATOMS: atom_id res chain seq x y z
N MET A 1 2.54 -12.95 -0.06
CA MET A 1 4.02 -13.06 0.06
C MET A 1 4.67 -11.81 -0.53
N ALA A 2 5.90 -11.48 -0.14
CA ALA A 2 6.62 -10.35 -0.71
C ALA A 2 7.08 -10.64 -2.15
N GLY A 3 6.96 -9.68 -3.07
CA GLY A 3 7.41 -9.81 -4.46
C GLY A 3 8.18 -8.57 -4.93
N LYS A 4 9.01 -8.71 -5.97
CA LYS A 4 9.71 -7.56 -6.57
C LYS A 4 8.94 -7.08 -7.81
N TYR A 5 8.72 -5.78 -7.92
CA TYR A 5 7.95 -5.16 -9.01
C TYR A 5 8.61 -3.89 -9.50
N LYS A 6 8.37 -3.50 -10.76
CA LYS A 6 8.77 -2.19 -11.26
C LYS A 6 7.72 -1.14 -10.87
N TYR A 7 7.86 -0.57 -9.67
CA TYR A 7 6.95 0.43 -9.12
C TYR A 7 7.57 1.83 -9.24
N ALA A 8 6.81 2.80 -9.76
CA ALA A 8 7.27 4.18 -9.99
C ALA A 8 8.63 4.28 -10.70
N GLY A 9 8.88 3.38 -11.66
CA GLY A 9 10.12 3.34 -12.45
C GLY A 9 11.31 2.62 -11.78
N LYS A 10 11.19 2.16 -10.54
CA LYS A 10 12.24 1.44 -9.80
C LYS A 10 11.82 0.03 -9.42
N VAL A 11 12.79 -0.87 -9.25
CA VAL A 11 12.52 -2.18 -8.64
C VAL A 11 12.28 -1.98 -7.15
N SER A 12 11.08 -2.32 -6.68
CA SER A 12 10.66 -2.22 -5.28
C SER A 12 10.15 -3.57 -4.80
N THR A 13 10.37 -3.87 -3.52
CA THR A 13 9.69 -4.98 -2.85
C THR A 13 8.28 -4.53 -2.45
N ALA A 14 7.27 -5.27 -2.88
CA ALA A 14 5.88 -5.10 -2.48
C ALA A 14 5.49 -6.16 -1.44
N THR A 15 4.81 -5.76 -0.39
CA THR A 15 4.26 -6.65 0.64
C THR A 15 2.79 -6.31 0.91
N PRO A 16 1.89 -7.30 1.07
CA PRO A 16 0.50 -7.01 1.40
C PRO A 16 0.37 -6.20 2.69
N ALA A 17 -0.51 -5.20 2.69
CA ALA A 17 -0.79 -4.32 3.81
C ALA A 17 -2.08 -4.70 4.57
N SER A 18 -2.83 -5.69 4.09
CA SER A 18 -4.04 -6.22 4.73
C SER A 18 -3.85 -6.57 6.20
N GLY A 19 -4.80 -6.12 7.03
CA GLY A 19 -4.85 -6.40 8.47
C GLY A 19 -3.76 -5.69 9.28
N LYS A 20 -3.00 -4.77 8.68
CA LYS A 20 -1.90 -4.08 9.38
C LYS A 20 -2.45 -2.91 10.18
N ASN A 21 -1.99 -2.83 11.43
CA ASN A 21 -2.23 -1.69 12.30
C ASN A 21 -1.17 -0.61 12.06
N GLY A 22 -1.60 0.64 12.10
CA GLY A 22 -0.73 1.80 11.97
C GLY A 22 -1.39 3.05 12.53
N VAL A 23 -0.75 4.20 12.29
CA VAL A 23 -1.23 5.50 12.74
C VAL A 23 -1.27 6.44 11.55
N LEU A 24 -2.40 7.10 11.32
CA LEU A 24 -2.46 8.25 10.41
C LEU A 24 -1.87 9.46 11.12
N ILE A 25 -0.76 9.96 10.59
CA ILE A 25 -0.10 11.17 11.08
C ILE A 25 -0.44 12.30 10.11
N ARG A 26 -0.98 13.39 10.65
CA ARG A 26 -1.28 14.59 9.87
C ARG A 26 0.02 15.36 9.59
N SER A 27 0.52 15.27 8.35
CA SER A 27 1.60 16.10 7.83
C SER A 27 1.14 16.80 6.54
N LEU A 28 1.67 18.00 6.27
CA LEU A 28 1.35 18.93 5.17
C LEU A 28 0.37 18.39 4.10
N GLY A 29 -0.94 18.60 4.32
CA GLY A 29 -2.01 18.12 3.44
C GLY A 29 -3.36 17.99 4.17
N ALA A 30 -4.43 17.75 3.43
CA ALA A 30 -5.76 17.46 3.99
C ALA A 30 -6.16 16.01 3.65
N PHE A 31 -6.30 15.19 4.70
CA PHE A 31 -6.92 13.87 4.60
C PHE A 31 -8.34 13.96 5.16
N PHE A 32 -9.27 13.21 4.56
CA PHE A 32 -10.65 13.09 5.03
C PHE A 32 -10.95 11.63 5.35
N PHE A 33 -11.77 11.40 6.37
CA PHE A 33 -12.33 10.09 6.65
C PHE A 33 -13.74 10.02 6.08
N ARG A 34 -14.00 9.09 5.15
CA ARG A 34 -15.31 8.93 4.50
C ARG A 34 -16.09 7.77 5.10
N VAL A 35 -17.36 8.01 5.42
CA VAL A 35 -18.33 6.98 5.81
C VAL A 35 -19.38 6.84 4.71
N TYR A 36 -19.57 5.62 4.20
CA TYR A 36 -20.63 5.29 3.24
C TYR A 36 -21.89 4.82 3.98
N HIS A 37 -23.04 5.29 3.51
CA HIS A 37 -24.35 4.96 4.06
C HIS A 37 -25.09 3.96 3.17
N ALA A 38 -26.10 3.30 3.72
CA ALA A 38 -26.87 2.28 3.01
C ALA A 38 -27.67 2.83 1.80
N ASP A 39 -27.97 4.14 1.80
CA ASP A 39 -28.68 4.84 0.73
C ASP A 39 -27.74 5.33 -0.40
N HIS A 40 -26.52 4.80 -0.45
CA HIS A 40 -25.46 5.19 -1.38
C HIS A 40 -24.96 6.64 -1.24
N THR A 41 -25.35 7.34 -0.18
CA THR A 41 -24.74 8.62 0.18
C THR A 41 -23.46 8.39 0.99
N PHE A 42 -22.70 9.47 1.22
CA PHE A 42 -21.51 9.43 2.05
C PHE A 42 -21.34 10.74 2.83
N THR A 43 -20.55 10.68 3.90
CA THR A 43 -20.14 11.86 4.67
C THR A 43 -18.63 11.87 4.84
N ASP A 44 -18.01 13.00 4.53
CA ASP A 44 -16.59 13.25 4.76
C ASP A 44 -16.37 13.99 6.08
N TYR A 45 -15.43 13.50 6.88
CA TYR A 45 -15.02 14.10 8.13
C TYR A 45 -13.59 14.64 8.00
N GLU A 46 -13.38 15.87 8.46
CA GLU A 46 -12.05 16.43 8.67
C GLU A 46 -11.35 15.69 9.82
N ILE A 47 -10.11 15.26 9.61
CA ILE A 47 -9.30 14.62 10.65
C ILE A 47 -8.53 15.70 11.42
N ARG A 48 -8.97 15.98 12.65
CA ARG A 48 -8.27 16.87 13.63
C ARG A 48 -7.58 16.09 14.76
N HIS A 49 -7.27 14.83 14.51
CA HIS A 49 -6.54 13.95 15.42
C HIS A 49 -5.10 13.84 14.91
N ASP A 50 -4.12 14.04 15.79
CA ASP A 50 -2.71 14.10 15.39
C ASP A 50 -2.13 12.71 15.07
N ASP A 51 -2.59 11.69 15.79
CA ASP A 51 -2.11 10.30 15.75
C ASP A 51 -3.25 9.26 15.79
N LEU A 52 -4.14 9.29 14.80
CA LEU A 52 -5.28 8.37 14.74
C LEU A 52 -4.83 6.94 14.42
N SER A 53 -5.06 5.99 15.33
CA SER A 53 -4.83 4.56 15.08
C SER A 53 -5.81 4.02 14.04
N VAL A 54 -5.29 3.25 13.08
CA VAL A 54 -6.08 2.64 12.00
C VAL A 54 -5.65 1.20 11.75
N THR A 55 -6.58 0.41 11.21
CA THR A 55 -6.32 -0.92 10.68
C THR A 55 -6.66 -0.91 9.20
N ILE A 56 -5.72 -1.37 8.37
CA ILE A 56 -5.97 -1.59 6.95
C ILE A 56 -6.85 -2.82 6.81
N ASP A 57 -7.98 -2.69 6.12
CA ASP A 57 -8.94 -3.78 5.98
C ASP A 57 -8.35 -4.98 5.24
N GLN A 58 -8.85 -6.18 5.57
CA GLN A 58 -8.28 -7.46 5.18
C GLN A 58 -8.22 -7.63 3.64
N ASP A 59 -9.19 -7.05 2.93
CA ASP A 59 -9.35 -7.17 1.48
C ASP A 59 -9.24 -5.82 0.75
N SER A 60 -8.59 -4.85 1.38
CA SER A 60 -8.42 -3.49 0.83
C SER A 60 -7.58 -3.41 -0.46
N LEU A 61 -7.00 -4.53 -0.92
CA LEU A 61 -6.08 -4.59 -2.06
C LEU A 61 -4.98 -3.52 -1.93
N ALA A 62 -4.36 -3.46 -0.75
CA ALA A 62 -3.32 -2.51 -0.41
C ALA A 62 -1.96 -3.21 -0.21
N ALA A 63 -0.88 -2.54 -0.60
CA ALA A 63 0.48 -3.04 -0.43
C ALA A 63 1.46 -1.94 0.01
N PHE A 64 2.46 -2.35 0.78
CA PHE A 64 3.64 -1.53 1.05
C PHE A 64 4.71 -1.78 0.00
N TYR A 65 5.22 -0.71 -0.60
CA TYR A 65 6.33 -0.71 -1.52
C TYR A 65 7.57 -0.09 -0.87
N THR A 66 8.73 -0.70 -1.11
CA THR A 66 10.01 -0.11 -0.72
C THR A 66 11.15 -0.46 -1.66
N ASP A 67 12.01 0.53 -1.93
CA ASP A 67 13.33 0.37 -2.57
C ASP A 67 14.47 0.44 -1.54
N GLY A 68 14.14 0.37 -0.24
CA GLY A 68 15.06 0.51 0.89
C GLY A 68 15.26 1.95 1.36
N GLN A 69 14.93 2.96 0.56
CA GLN A 69 15.02 4.38 0.94
C GLN A 69 13.64 5.02 1.06
N ARG A 70 12.72 4.63 0.17
CA ARG A 70 11.34 5.10 0.15
C ARG A 70 10.43 4.01 0.69
N HIS A 71 9.41 4.42 1.44
CA HIS A 71 8.33 3.56 1.92
C HIS A 71 7.00 4.17 1.48
N VAL A 72 6.18 3.39 0.78
CA VAL A 72 4.89 3.84 0.25
C VAL A 72 3.83 2.82 0.58
N LEU A 73 2.66 3.27 1.05
CA LEU A 73 1.42 2.49 1.07
C LEU A 73 0.61 2.90 -0.15
N ASP A 74 0.27 1.95 -1.01
CA ASP A 74 -0.49 2.17 -2.25
C ASP A 74 -1.37 0.93 -2.53
N HIS A 75 -2.06 0.94 -3.66
CA HIS A 75 -2.77 -0.23 -4.18
C HIS A 75 -1.84 -1.42 -4.42
N ALA A 76 -2.39 -2.62 -4.30
CA ALA A 76 -1.68 -3.87 -4.53
C ALA A 76 -1.21 -3.99 -6.00
N PRO A 77 -0.12 -4.75 -6.28
CA PRO A 77 0.47 -4.83 -7.63
C PRO A 77 -0.53 -5.20 -8.73
N GLU A 78 -1.46 -6.10 -8.44
CA GLU A 78 -2.51 -6.55 -9.35
C GLU A 78 -3.50 -5.45 -9.74
N VAL A 79 -3.81 -4.52 -8.83
CA VAL A 79 -4.69 -3.37 -9.10
C VAL A 79 -3.97 -2.38 -10.01
N LEU A 80 -2.66 -2.23 -9.82
CA LEU A 80 -1.81 -1.35 -10.60
C LEU A 80 -1.35 -1.96 -11.93
N GLY A 81 -1.65 -3.23 -12.20
CA GLY A 81 -1.20 -3.95 -13.39
C GLY A 81 0.32 -4.15 -13.46
N LEU A 82 0.99 -4.27 -12.30
CA LEU A 82 2.45 -4.40 -12.25
C LEU A 82 2.90 -5.84 -12.52
N GLU A 83 3.89 -5.97 -13.39
CA GLU A 83 4.55 -7.25 -13.64
C GLU A 83 5.67 -7.53 -12.63
N PRO A 84 5.80 -8.78 -12.16
CA PRO A 84 6.88 -9.19 -11.27
C PRO A 84 8.23 -9.16 -11.99
N VAL A 85 9.25 -8.67 -11.30
CA VAL A 85 10.64 -8.71 -11.76
C VAL A 85 11.25 -10.03 -11.31
N TYR A 86 11.40 -10.96 -12.24
CA TYR A 86 12.09 -12.22 -11.99
C TYR A 86 13.61 -12.02 -12.05
N ASP A 87 14.29 -12.40 -10.98
CA ASP A 87 15.74 -12.43 -10.92
C ASP A 87 16.25 -13.70 -11.61
N ARG A 88 16.64 -13.60 -12.88
CA ARG A 88 17.16 -14.73 -13.68
C ARG A 88 18.59 -15.14 -13.29
N SER A 89 19.17 -14.57 -12.23
CA SER A 89 20.54 -14.89 -11.81
C SER A 89 20.66 -16.13 -10.92
N ARG A 90 19.53 -16.71 -10.46
CA ARG A 90 19.53 -17.97 -9.68
C ARG A 90 19.58 -19.26 -10.51
N ASP A 91 19.43 -19.19 -11.83
CA ASP A 91 19.33 -20.37 -12.69
C ASP A 91 20.67 -20.75 -13.36
N LYS A 92 21.80 -20.14 -12.95
CA LYS A 92 23.13 -20.39 -13.55
C LYS A 92 24.12 -21.16 -12.65
N GLU A 93 23.68 -21.69 -11.51
CA GLU A 93 24.50 -22.53 -10.63
C GLU A 93 24.02 -23.99 -10.60
N THR A 94 23.73 -24.58 -11.76
CA THR A 94 23.70 -26.04 -11.92
C THR A 94 23.99 -26.38 -13.37
N GLU A 95 25.27 -26.42 -13.74
CA GLU A 95 25.81 -27.22 -14.85
C GLU A 95 27.22 -27.69 -14.49
#